data_AF-A0A924XE70-F1
#
_entry.id   AF-A0A924XE70-F1
#
_cell.length_a   1.000
_cell.length_b   1.000
_cell.length_c   1.000
_cell.angle_alpha   90.00
_cell.angle_beta   90.00
_cell.angle_gamma   90.00
#
_symmetry.space_group_name_H-M   'P 1'
#
loop_
_entity.id
_entity.type
_entity.pdbx_description
1 polymer ?
#
loop_
_entity_poly.entity_id
_entity_poly.type
_entity_poly.pdbx_seq_one_letter_code
_entity_poly.pdbx_strand_id
1 'polypeptide(L)'
;MNRMLVFGLVFACVSSFALAEAKSKGPPPVPPVPVVVPSPAPPVVQAVPDPSDKTTQERVDAVNTALDTIDITIQRPNTPDEELADARDHIPPLQDELNMIIDTLEPELAGVNARLTELGDAPEDAVENTDVTQDRDSETKKKQILEDSLKRANLLELKAKELLVQIAKSRREEFSTQLYARTPTIFGPTHWKALFANVPADWHRFTDRLSDGVRTLRGGLMGKTTVFFVLSLVLCGFLVFPGVYLAGMFGRRIASRF
;
A
#
# COMPACT_ATOMS: atom_id res chain seq x y z
N MET A 1 33.75 -50.22 -16.28
CA MET A 1 34.14 -48.95 -16.95
C MET A 1 33.03 -47.94 -16.69
N ASN A 2 33.16 -46.89 -15.88
CA ASN A 2 34.23 -45.89 -15.68
C ASN A 2 34.08 -44.62 -16.54
N ARG A 3 33.31 -43.66 -15.99
CA ARG A 3 33.36 -42.19 -16.13
C ARG A 3 32.83 -41.70 -14.75
N MET A 4 33.54 -41.10 -13.79
CA MET A 4 34.68 -40.16 -13.81
C MET A 4 34.41 -39.00 -14.78
N LEU A 5 34.41 -37.73 -14.38
CA LEU A 5 34.70 -37.06 -13.09
C LEU A 5 34.02 -35.66 -13.15
N VAL A 6 34.28 -34.72 -12.21
CA VAL A 6 33.72 -33.33 -12.11
C VAL A 6 32.34 -33.24 -11.43
N PHE A 7 32.13 -32.52 -10.32
CA PHE A 7 33.06 -31.79 -9.42
C PHE A 7 32.50 -31.85 -7.98
N GLY A 8 33.37 -32.06 -6.98
CA GLY A 8 32.96 -32.14 -5.58
C GLY A 8 33.12 -30.82 -4.83
N LEU A 9 32.14 -30.55 -3.95
CA LEU A 9 32.34 -30.37 -2.51
C LEU A 9 33.54 -29.51 -2.05
N VAL A 10 33.27 -28.26 -1.68
CA VAL A 10 34.13 -27.48 -0.77
C VAL A 10 33.38 -27.33 0.56
N PHE A 11 33.81 -28.09 1.56
CA PHE A 11 33.31 -28.03 2.94
C PHE A 11 34.52 -27.99 3.88
N ALA A 12 34.90 -26.78 4.30
CA ALA A 12 35.88 -26.51 5.36
C ALA A 12 35.50 -25.15 5.97
N CYS A 13 34.91 -25.09 7.17
CA CYS A 13 35.50 -25.39 8.48
C CYS A 13 36.51 -24.29 8.92
N VAL A 14 36.00 -23.28 9.62
CA VAL A 14 36.72 -22.61 10.71
C VAL A 14 35.80 -22.52 11.92
N SER A 15 36.25 -23.20 12.97
CA SER A 15 35.69 -23.32 14.30
C SER A 15 35.66 -22.02 15.11
N SER A 16 34.59 -21.88 15.91
CA SER A 16 34.61 -21.60 17.35
C SER A 16 35.29 -20.34 17.90
N PHE A 17 34.51 -19.54 18.64
CA PHE A 17 34.72 -19.45 20.09
C PHE A 17 33.41 -19.14 20.83
N ALA A 18 33.11 -19.90 21.88
CA ALA A 18 32.00 -19.64 22.79
C ALA A 18 32.57 -19.13 24.12
N LEU A 19 31.90 -18.16 24.74
CA LEU A 19 32.22 -17.72 26.10
C LEU A 19 30.96 -17.40 26.91
N ALA A 20 30.39 -18.45 27.48
CA ALA A 20 29.75 -18.38 28.79
C ALA A 20 30.84 -18.72 29.85
N GLU A 21 30.77 -18.40 31.13
CA GLU A 21 29.68 -17.86 31.95
C GLU A 21 30.31 -17.21 33.21
N ALA A 22 29.70 -16.18 33.81
CA ALA A 22 30.05 -15.76 35.17
C ALA A 22 28.80 -15.24 35.90
N LYS A 23 28.44 -15.92 36.99
CA LYS A 23 27.14 -15.85 37.66
C LYS A 23 27.30 -15.51 39.14
N SER A 24 26.61 -14.46 39.61
CA SER A 24 26.49 -14.08 41.03
C SER A 24 25.23 -13.22 41.18
N LYS A 25 24.06 -13.70 41.65
CA LYS A 25 23.68 -14.19 43.00
C LYS A 25 23.77 -13.09 44.10
N GLY A 26 22.64 -12.43 44.40
CA GLY A 26 22.43 -11.59 45.61
C GLY A 26 21.81 -12.38 46.78
N PRO A 27 20.96 -11.81 47.68
CA PRO A 27 20.55 -10.40 47.88
C PRO A 27 20.68 -9.92 49.38
N PRO A 28 19.68 -9.31 50.09
CA PRO A 28 19.70 -7.98 50.78
C PRO A 28 19.72 -8.11 52.35
N PRO A 29 19.21 -7.20 53.26
CA PRO A 29 18.50 -5.90 53.18
C PRO A 29 18.80 -4.80 54.29
N VAL A 30 17.88 -3.81 54.42
CA VAL A 30 17.48 -2.90 55.55
C VAL A 30 18.27 -1.61 55.96
N PRO A 31 17.58 -0.57 56.54
CA PRO A 31 17.97 0.87 56.54
C PRO A 31 18.06 1.41 58.01
N PRO A 32 17.48 2.58 58.44
CA PRO A 32 17.40 3.95 57.90
C PRO A 32 18.02 5.02 58.85
N VAL A 33 18.40 6.21 58.35
CA VAL A 33 18.50 7.44 59.18
C VAL A 33 18.08 8.66 58.35
N PRO A 34 17.20 9.55 58.85
CA PRO A 34 16.74 10.74 58.12
C PRO A 34 17.63 11.96 58.37
N VAL A 35 17.65 12.89 57.39
CA VAL A 35 17.96 14.31 57.63
C VAL A 35 16.87 15.13 56.95
N VAL A 36 16.20 15.96 57.75
CA VAL A 36 15.13 16.87 57.33
C VAL A 36 15.65 18.32 57.48
N VAL A 37 15.07 19.24 56.72
CA VAL A 37 15.18 20.72 56.86
C VAL A 37 16.46 21.35 56.27
N PRO A 38 16.42 22.56 55.65
CA PRO A 38 15.28 23.40 55.26
C PRO A 38 15.10 23.58 53.73
N SER A 39 13.88 23.98 53.35
CA SER A 39 13.59 24.59 52.06
C SER A 39 14.16 26.02 51.97
N PRO A 40 14.92 26.38 50.92
CA PRO A 40 15.02 27.74 50.44
C PRO A 40 13.85 28.02 49.47
N ALA A 41 13.11 29.11 49.69
CA ALA A 41 12.00 29.50 48.83
C ALA A 41 12.46 29.70 47.36
N PRO A 42 11.72 29.19 46.37
CA PRO A 42 11.95 29.57 44.98
C PRO A 42 11.64 31.07 44.79
N PRO A 43 12.45 31.82 44.03
CA PRO A 43 12.05 33.15 43.57
C PRO A 43 10.87 33.05 42.60
N VAL A 44 10.07 34.11 42.51
CA VAL A 44 8.95 34.24 41.57
C VAL A 44 9.38 33.89 40.15
N VAL A 45 8.97 32.70 39.68
CA VAL A 45 9.16 32.29 38.28
C VAL A 45 8.06 32.96 37.47
N GLN A 46 8.42 34.05 36.79
CA GLN A 46 7.58 34.61 35.74
C GLN A 46 7.28 33.51 34.71
N ALA A 47 6.03 33.45 34.24
CA ALA A 47 5.55 32.44 33.29
C ALA A 47 6.20 32.57 31.90
N VAL A 48 7.45 32.12 31.80
CA VAL A 48 8.11 31.76 30.56
C VAL A 48 7.54 30.40 30.15
N PRO A 49 7.10 30.20 28.88
CA PRO A 49 6.69 28.87 28.41
C PRO A 49 7.82 27.87 28.61
N ASP A 50 7.50 26.65 29.01
CA ASP A 50 8.53 25.63 29.27
C ASP A 50 9.33 25.42 27.97
N PRO A 51 10.67 25.36 28.00
CA PRO A 51 11.45 25.05 26.80
C PRO A 51 10.98 23.74 26.13
N SER A 52 10.44 22.80 26.90
CA SER A 52 9.87 21.53 26.42
C SER A 52 8.63 21.71 25.53
N ASP A 53 7.76 22.69 25.85
CA ASP A 53 6.58 23.03 25.04
C ASP A 53 7.00 23.48 23.64
N LYS A 54 8.00 24.37 23.57
CA LYS A 54 8.50 24.96 22.32
C LYS A 54 9.13 23.90 21.42
N THR A 55 9.99 23.05 21.98
CA THR A 55 10.61 21.95 21.21
C THR A 55 9.56 20.96 20.71
N THR A 56 8.46 20.73 21.44
CA THR A 56 7.36 19.89 20.96
C THR A 56 6.60 20.55 19.80
N GLN A 57 6.32 21.86 19.89
CA GLN A 57 5.69 22.61 18.79
C GLN A 57 6.57 22.63 17.53
N GLU A 58 7.87 22.88 17.66
CA GLU A 58 8.84 22.85 16.56
C GLU A 58 8.83 21.49 15.83
N ARG A 59 8.71 20.38 16.55
CA ARG A 59 8.61 19.03 15.96
C ARG A 59 7.27 18.81 15.24
N VAL A 60 6.15 19.23 15.84
CA VAL A 60 4.82 19.15 15.20
C VAL A 60 4.79 19.98 13.89
N ASP A 61 5.37 21.18 13.90
CA ASP A 61 5.43 22.06 12.73
C ASP A 61 6.39 21.52 11.64
N ALA A 62 7.50 20.88 12.03
CA ALA A 62 8.38 20.16 11.11
C ALA A 62 7.66 18.99 10.41
N VAL A 63 6.92 18.17 11.17
CA VAL A 63 6.10 17.08 10.58
C VAL A 63 5.01 17.64 9.67
N ASN A 64 4.31 18.72 10.06
CA ASN A 64 3.32 19.33 9.17
C ASN A 64 3.96 19.80 7.86
N THR A 65 5.14 20.44 7.91
CA THR A 65 5.87 20.92 6.73
C THR A 65 6.28 19.77 5.80
N ALA A 66 6.66 18.62 6.36
CA ALA A 66 6.94 17.41 5.58
C ALA A 66 5.67 16.85 4.93
N LEU A 67 4.55 16.78 5.66
CA LEU A 67 3.25 16.34 5.11
C LEU A 67 2.70 17.30 4.04
N ASP A 68 2.90 18.62 4.19
CA ASP A 68 2.57 19.63 3.17
C ASP A 68 3.40 19.44 1.89
N THR A 69 4.69 19.12 2.02
CA THR A 69 5.58 18.84 0.88
C THR A 69 5.15 17.59 0.12
N ILE A 70 4.70 16.56 0.85
CA ILE A 70 4.15 15.33 0.29
C ILE A 70 2.82 15.60 -0.42
N ASP A 71 1.90 16.36 0.19
CA ASP A 71 0.62 16.76 -0.41
C ASP A 71 0.82 17.52 -1.74
N ILE A 72 1.71 18.53 -1.77
CA ILE A 72 2.07 19.27 -3.00
C ILE A 72 2.59 18.34 -4.10
N THR A 73 3.33 17.28 -3.73
CA THR A 73 3.88 16.31 -4.67
C THR A 73 2.78 15.39 -5.25
N ILE A 74 1.82 14.98 -4.44
CA ILE A 74 0.69 14.11 -4.85
C ILE A 74 -0.33 14.89 -5.70
N GLN A 75 -0.53 16.18 -5.41
CA GLN A 75 -1.45 17.04 -6.18
C GLN A 75 -0.91 17.47 -7.54
N ARG A 76 0.39 17.29 -7.81
CA ARG A 76 0.99 17.64 -9.10
C ARG A 76 0.46 16.70 -10.22
N PRO A 77 0.05 17.24 -11.39
CA PRO A 77 -0.46 16.39 -12.47
C PRO A 77 0.68 15.61 -13.16
N ASN A 78 0.42 14.33 -13.46
CA ASN A 78 1.36 13.37 -14.07
C ASN A 78 2.62 13.09 -13.23
N THR A 79 2.52 13.11 -11.88
CA THR A 79 3.60 12.66 -10.99
C THR A 79 3.95 11.19 -11.28
N PRO A 80 5.23 10.84 -11.52
CA PRO A 80 5.64 9.48 -11.85
C PRO A 80 5.44 8.52 -10.67
N ASP A 81 5.20 7.23 -10.97
CA ASP A 81 4.94 6.19 -9.96
C ASP A 81 6.08 6.02 -8.93
N GLU A 82 7.32 6.34 -9.33
CA GLU A 82 8.50 6.36 -8.46
C GLU A 82 8.43 7.48 -7.41
N GLU A 83 8.05 8.71 -7.80
CA GLU A 83 7.88 9.85 -6.88
C GLU A 83 6.65 9.64 -5.97
N LEU A 84 5.60 8.97 -6.45
CA LEU A 84 4.47 8.52 -5.62
C LEU A 84 4.83 7.38 -4.65
N ALA A 85 5.78 6.52 -5.01
CA ALA A 85 6.27 5.46 -4.12
C ALA A 85 7.17 6.03 -3.01
N ASP A 86 8.09 6.93 -3.38
CA ASP A 86 8.96 7.66 -2.45
C ASP A 86 8.13 8.48 -1.45
N ALA A 87 7.15 9.24 -1.93
CA ALA A 87 6.20 9.97 -1.09
C ALA A 87 5.45 9.05 -0.11
N ARG A 88 5.09 7.81 -0.52
CA ARG A 88 4.45 6.81 0.35
C ARG A 88 5.40 6.30 1.42
N ASP A 89 6.67 6.08 1.09
CA ASP A 89 7.67 5.53 2.00
C ASP A 89 8.16 6.58 3.02
N HIS A 90 8.02 7.87 2.70
CA HIS A 90 8.26 8.99 3.62
C HIS A 90 7.16 9.23 4.67
N ILE A 91 5.92 8.74 4.49
CA ILE A 91 4.84 8.97 5.47
C ILE A 91 5.00 8.18 6.79
N PRO A 92 5.30 6.85 6.79
CA PRO A 92 5.42 6.08 8.03
C PRO A 92 6.32 6.68 9.13
N PRO A 93 7.56 7.13 8.86
CA PRO A 93 8.40 7.72 9.93
C PRO A 93 7.82 9.03 10.49
N LEU A 94 7.03 9.78 9.72
CA LEU A 94 6.31 10.95 10.21
C LEU A 94 5.14 10.56 11.13
N GLN A 95 4.45 9.45 10.83
CA GLN A 95 3.41 8.90 11.73
C GLN A 95 4.03 8.38 13.03
N ASP A 96 5.18 7.70 12.96
CA ASP A 96 5.91 7.24 14.15
C ASP A 96 6.35 8.43 15.02
N GLU A 97 6.81 9.54 14.42
CA GLU A 97 7.12 10.76 15.18
C GLU A 97 5.88 11.39 15.83
N LEU A 98 4.75 11.46 15.14
CA LEU A 98 3.49 11.96 15.71
C LEU A 98 3.02 11.10 16.88
N ASN A 99 3.11 9.77 16.77
CA ASN A 99 2.77 8.84 17.84
C ASN A 99 3.69 9.06 19.06
N MET A 100 5.01 9.20 18.87
CA MET A 100 5.93 9.53 19.97
C MET A 100 5.61 10.88 20.64
N ILE A 101 5.13 11.88 19.89
CA ILE A 101 4.70 13.17 20.43
C ILE A 101 3.42 12.99 21.26
N ILE A 102 2.43 12.25 20.75
CA ILE A 102 1.17 11.94 21.44
C ILE A 102 1.43 11.19 22.75
N ASP A 103 2.23 10.11 22.70
CA ASP A 103 2.63 9.29 23.85
C ASP A 103 3.37 10.09 24.94
N THR A 104 4.00 11.22 24.57
CA THR A 104 4.65 12.15 25.51
C THR A 104 3.65 13.15 26.10
N LEU A 105 2.77 13.73 25.26
CA LEU A 105 1.83 14.78 25.66
C LEU A 105 0.68 14.27 26.53
N GLU A 106 0.19 13.05 26.31
CA GLU A 106 -0.91 12.47 27.10
C GLU A 106 -0.63 12.40 28.62
N PRO A 107 0.50 11.82 29.10
CA PRO A 107 0.80 11.79 30.53
C PRO A 107 1.10 13.18 31.12
N GLU A 108 1.70 14.09 30.35
CA GLU A 108 1.93 15.48 30.80
C GLU A 108 0.61 16.23 31.02
N LEU A 109 -0.31 16.13 30.07
CA LEU A 109 -1.65 16.70 30.17
C LEU A 109 -2.44 16.09 31.34
N ALA A 110 -2.35 14.77 31.55
CA ALA A 110 -2.93 14.11 32.72
C ALA A 110 -2.33 14.65 34.04
N GLY A 111 -1.03 14.91 34.09
CA GLY A 111 -0.35 15.51 35.24
C GLY A 111 -0.76 16.95 35.54
N VAL A 112 -0.92 17.80 34.51
CA VAL A 112 -1.46 19.17 34.68
C VAL A 112 -2.91 19.13 35.17
N ASN A 113 -3.74 18.24 34.59
CA ASN A 113 -5.14 18.07 35.00
C ASN A 113 -5.27 17.60 36.46
N ALA A 114 -4.40 16.70 36.92
CA ALA A 114 -4.35 16.29 38.33
C ALA A 114 -4.05 17.48 39.26
N ARG A 115 -3.03 18.30 38.96
CA ARG A 115 -2.69 19.50 39.75
C ARG A 115 -3.81 20.54 39.76
N LEU A 116 -4.47 20.77 38.63
CA LEU A 116 -5.65 21.64 38.58
C LEU A 116 -6.83 21.10 39.40
N THR A 117 -6.99 19.77 39.47
CA THR A 117 -8.00 19.12 40.30
C THR A 117 -7.66 19.25 41.80
N GLU A 118 -6.38 19.18 42.17
CA GLU A 118 -5.90 19.41 43.55
C GLU A 118 -6.05 20.88 44.00
N LEU A 119 -5.88 21.84 43.07
CA LEU A 119 -6.11 23.28 43.31
C LEU A 119 -7.60 23.64 43.50
N GLY A 120 -8.50 22.83 42.92
CA GLY A 120 -9.94 23.04 42.98
C GLY A 120 -10.44 24.27 42.19
N ASP A 121 -11.76 24.31 42.00
CA ASP A 121 -12.45 25.46 41.42
C ASP A 121 -12.33 26.70 42.33
N ALA A 122 -12.28 27.89 41.73
CA ALA A 122 -12.21 29.13 42.48
C ALA A 122 -13.50 29.34 43.31
N PRO A 123 -13.42 29.71 44.60
CA PRO A 123 -14.59 29.86 45.46
C PRO A 123 -15.43 31.08 45.05
N GLU A 124 -16.74 30.86 44.80
CA GLU A 124 -17.65 31.93 44.34
C GLU A 124 -17.84 33.08 45.36
N ASP A 125 -17.69 32.79 46.67
CA ASP A 125 -18.01 33.70 47.77
C ASP A 125 -16.80 34.14 48.64
N ALA A 126 -15.55 33.86 48.22
CA ALA A 126 -14.36 34.16 49.04
C ALA A 126 -13.20 34.79 48.26
N VAL A 127 -12.53 35.78 48.87
CA VAL A 127 -11.30 36.36 48.33
C VAL A 127 -10.15 35.37 48.54
N GLU A 128 -9.77 34.68 47.48
CA GLU A 128 -8.57 33.83 47.45
C GLU A 128 -7.27 34.63 47.64
N ASN A 129 -6.21 33.93 48.05
CA ASN A 129 -4.86 34.47 47.98
C ASN A 129 -4.47 34.62 46.50
N THR A 130 -4.01 35.81 46.11
CA THR A 130 -3.60 36.16 44.74
C THR A 130 -2.53 35.24 44.15
N ASP A 131 -1.75 34.57 45.01
CA ASP A 131 -0.75 33.57 44.64
C ASP A 131 -1.41 32.31 44.02
N VAL A 132 -2.45 31.78 44.69
CA VAL A 132 -3.22 30.59 44.24
C VAL A 132 -3.96 30.88 42.93
N THR A 133 -4.49 32.09 42.77
CA THR A 133 -5.10 32.53 41.51
C THR A 133 -4.09 32.57 40.37
N GLN A 134 -2.86 33.07 40.61
CA GLN A 134 -1.79 33.08 39.61
C GLN A 134 -1.31 31.67 39.25
N ASP A 135 -1.18 30.78 40.24
CA ASP A 135 -0.83 29.37 40.01
C ASP A 135 -1.89 28.68 39.13
N ARG A 136 -3.17 28.81 39.47
CA ARG A 136 -4.30 28.26 38.69
C ARG A 136 -4.32 28.79 37.26
N ASP A 137 -4.11 30.10 37.07
CA ASP A 137 -4.01 30.72 35.75
C ASP A 137 -2.82 30.18 34.95
N SER A 138 -1.70 29.88 35.61
CA SER A 138 -0.48 29.38 34.96
C SER A 138 -0.63 27.92 34.51
N GLU A 139 -1.16 27.04 35.36
CA GLU A 139 -1.42 25.63 35.00
C GLU A 139 -2.55 25.52 33.96
N THR A 140 -3.56 26.40 34.01
CA THR A 140 -4.62 26.46 32.99
C THR A 140 -4.06 26.81 31.61
N LYS A 141 -3.09 27.73 31.53
CA LYS A 141 -2.39 28.06 30.26
C LYS A 141 -1.56 26.88 29.74
N LYS A 142 -0.83 26.18 30.62
CA LYS A 142 -0.09 24.95 30.25
C LYS A 142 -1.03 23.88 29.69
N LYS A 143 -2.16 23.63 30.37
CA LYS A 143 -3.20 22.69 29.90
C LYS A 143 -3.67 23.02 28.48
N GLN A 144 -3.97 24.28 28.19
CA GLN A 144 -4.39 24.73 26.85
C GLN A 144 -3.30 24.48 25.79
N ILE A 145 -2.04 24.80 26.09
CA ILE A 145 -0.90 24.60 25.18
C ILE A 145 -0.69 23.10 24.87
N LEU A 146 -0.73 22.23 25.88
CA LEU A 146 -0.58 20.78 25.71
C LEU A 146 -1.76 20.19 24.93
N GLU A 147 -3.00 20.56 25.27
CA GLU A 147 -4.19 20.12 24.54
C GLU A 147 -4.17 20.52 23.07
N ASP A 148 -3.78 21.75 22.75
CA ASP A 148 -3.76 22.23 21.36
C ASP A 148 -2.63 21.58 20.55
N SER A 149 -1.50 21.29 21.20
CA SER A 149 -0.41 20.50 20.61
C SER A 149 -0.85 19.05 20.35
N LEU A 150 -1.55 18.42 21.30
CA LEU A 150 -2.10 17.07 21.17
C LEU A 150 -3.17 16.99 20.06
N LYS A 151 -4.09 17.97 19.99
CA LYS A 151 -5.09 18.08 18.91
C LYS A 151 -4.42 18.22 17.55
N ARG A 152 -3.38 19.07 17.44
CA ARG A 152 -2.60 19.22 16.19
C ARG A 152 -1.94 17.91 15.78
N ALA A 153 -1.25 17.22 16.68
CA ALA A 153 -0.60 15.94 16.37
C ALA A 153 -1.60 14.89 15.86
N ASN A 154 -2.76 14.76 16.50
CA ASN A 154 -3.84 13.87 16.06
C ASN A 154 -4.42 14.25 14.69
N LEU A 155 -4.56 15.55 14.38
CA LEU A 155 -5.00 16.01 13.05
C LEU A 155 -3.97 15.69 11.96
N LEU A 156 -2.68 15.81 12.26
CA LEU A 156 -1.62 15.42 11.33
C LEU A 156 -1.54 13.90 11.12
N GLU A 157 -1.85 13.10 12.14
CA GLU A 157 -1.91 11.64 12.05
C GLU A 157 -3.04 11.18 11.09
N LEU A 158 -4.20 11.85 11.16
CA LEU A 158 -5.30 11.68 10.22
C LEU A 158 -4.92 12.15 8.80
N LYS A 159 -4.28 13.32 8.65
CA LYS A 159 -3.79 13.84 7.37
C LYS A 159 -2.82 12.86 6.70
N ALA A 160 -1.88 12.28 7.46
CA ALA A 160 -0.96 11.26 6.97
C ALA A 160 -1.69 10.02 6.43
N LYS A 161 -2.74 9.55 7.12
CA LYS A 161 -3.62 8.46 6.63
C LYS A 161 -4.35 8.85 5.33
N GLU A 162 -4.86 10.07 5.24
CA GLU A 162 -5.54 10.56 4.04
C GLU A 162 -4.60 10.64 2.82
N LEU A 163 -3.38 11.14 3.01
CA LEU A 163 -2.35 11.18 1.95
C LEU A 163 -1.98 9.78 1.45
N LEU A 164 -1.87 8.78 2.33
CA LEU A 164 -1.67 7.37 1.91
C LEU A 164 -2.82 6.85 1.05
N VAL A 165 -4.07 7.19 1.37
CA VAL A 165 -5.25 6.83 0.56
C VAL A 165 -5.23 7.56 -0.79
N GLN A 166 -4.81 8.83 -0.81
CA GLN A 166 -4.70 9.65 -2.02
C GLN A 166 -3.62 9.12 -2.96
N ILE A 167 -2.41 8.81 -2.46
CA ILE A 167 -1.34 8.14 -3.25
C ILE A 167 -1.87 6.85 -3.85
N ALA A 168 -2.51 6.00 -3.04
CA ALA A 168 -3.06 4.73 -3.50
C ALA A 168 -4.16 4.91 -4.56
N LYS A 169 -4.82 6.08 -4.63
CA LYS A 169 -5.77 6.45 -5.68
C LYS A 169 -5.03 6.91 -6.95
N SER A 170 -4.09 7.85 -6.85
CA SER A 170 -3.32 8.37 -8.00
C SER A 170 -2.59 7.26 -8.75
N ARG A 171 -1.96 6.31 -8.05
CA ARG A 171 -1.29 5.14 -8.68
C ARG A 171 -2.26 4.23 -9.46
N ARG A 172 -3.52 4.11 -9.02
CA ARG A 172 -4.57 3.35 -9.74
C ARG A 172 -5.05 4.08 -11.00
N GLU A 173 -5.08 5.40 -10.98
CA GLU A 173 -5.43 6.23 -12.14
C GLU A 173 -4.34 6.12 -13.22
N GLU A 174 -3.07 6.28 -12.84
CA GLU A 174 -1.90 6.06 -13.72
C GLU A 174 -1.86 4.65 -14.33
N PHE A 175 -2.07 3.61 -13.51
CA PHE A 175 -2.12 2.24 -14.00
C PHE A 175 -3.20 2.03 -15.07
N SER A 176 -4.36 2.69 -14.93
CA SER A 176 -5.43 2.62 -15.94
C SER A 176 -4.99 3.26 -17.26
N THR A 177 -4.40 4.46 -17.22
CA THR A 177 -3.87 5.16 -18.40
C THR A 177 -2.83 4.33 -19.13
N GLN A 178 -1.91 3.69 -18.40
CA GLN A 178 -0.87 2.86 -18.99
C GLN A 178 -1.41 1.54 -19.58
N LEU A 179 -2.43 0.91 -18.97
CA LEU A 179 -3.08 -0.28 -19.54
C LEU A 179 -3.81 0.02 -20.86
N TYR A 180 -4.52 1.14 -20.93
CA TYR A 180 -5.25 1.54 -22.14
C TYR A 180 -4.29 1.99 -23.25
N ALA A 181 -3.19 2.68 -22.92
CA ALA A 181 -2.15 3.04 -23.88
C ALA A 181 -1.39 1.81 -24.44
N ARG A 182 -1.25 0.73 -23.66
CA ARG A 182 -0.39 -0.42 -23.98
C ARG A 182 -1.13 -1.73 -24.28
N THR A 183 -2.40 -1.67 -24.66
CA THR A 183 -3.10 -2.81 -25.27
C THR A 183 -3.12 -2.66 -26.80
N PRO A 184 -2.07 -3.09 -27.54
CA PRO A 184 -2.19 -3.27 -28.97
C PRO A 184 -3.30 -4.29 -29.21
N THR A 185 -4.36 -3.85 -29.87
CA THR A 185 -5.58 -4.66 -30.03
C THR A 185 -5.26 -6.01 -30.67
N ILE A 186 -5.79 -7.09 -30.11
CA ILE A 186 -5.74 -8.44 -30.71
C ILE A 186 -6.43 -8.43 -32.10
N PHE A 187 -7.31 -7.45 -32.34
CA PHE A 187 -7.95 -7.14 -33.61
C PHE A 187 -7.12 -6.24 -34.56
N GLY A 188 -5.88 -5.89 -34.20
CA GLY A 188 -5.00 -5.04 -35.01
C GLY A 188 -4.65 -5.68 -36.37
N PRO A 189 -4.73 -4.93 -37.49
CA PRO A 189 -4.60 -5.49 -38.84
C PRO A 189 -3.21 -6.07 -39.15
N THR A 190 -2.17 -5.71 -38.39
CA THR A 190 -0.82 -6.27 -38.48
C THR A 190 -0.76 -7.74 -38.06
N HIS A 191 -1.48 -8.16 -37.02
CA HIS A 191 -1.51 -9.55 -36.56
C HIS A 191 -2.17 -10.48 -37.58
N TRP A 192 -3.29 -10.03 -38.17
CA TRP A 192 -3.97 -10.76 -39.23
C TRP A 192 -3.10 -10.88 -40.50
N LYS A 193 -2.36 -9.83 -40.88
CA LYS A 193 -1.41 -9.89 -42.01
C LYS A 193 -0.33 -10.97 -41.79
N ALA A 194 0.19 -11.13 -40.57
CA ALA A 194 1.18 -12.16 -40.27
C ALA A 194 0.60 -13.58 -40.35
N LEU A 195 -0.66 -13.78 -39.92
CA LEU A 195 -1.38 -15.05 -40.09
C LEU A 195 -1.61 -15.38 -41.57
N PHE A 196 -2.12 -14.42 -42.35
CA PHE A 196 -2.40 -14.62 -43.78
C PHE A 196 -1.14 -14.81 -44.65
N ALA A 197 0.03 -14.31 -44.23
CA ALA A 197 1.29 -14.46 -44.97
C ALA A 197 1.75 -15.93 -45.11
N ASN A 198 1.40 -16.80 -44.16
CA ASN A 198 1.83 -18.21 -44.15
C ASN A 198 0.82 -19.18 -44.80
N VAL A 199 -0.44 -18.75 -44.98
CA VAL A 199 -1.52 -19.55 -45.60
C VAL A 199 -1.18 -20.16 -46.98
N PRO A 200 -0.41 -19.51 -47.89
CA PRO A 200 -0.13 -20.08 -49.21
C PRO A 200 0.61 -21.42 -49.18
N ALA A 201 1.44 -21.68 -48.16
CA ALA A 201 2.21 -22.93 -48.06
C ALA A 201 1.31 -24.13 -47.67
N ASP A 202 0.35 -23.91 -46.78
CA ASP A 202 -0.60 -24.96 -46.37
C ASP A 202 -1.75 -25.15 -47.37
N TRP A 203 -2.08 -24.12 -48.16
CA TRP A 203 -3.08 -24.23 -49.23
C TRP A 203 -2.73 -25.30 -50.26
N HIS A 204 -1.46 -25.38 -50.69
CA HIS A 204 -1.00 -26.40 -51.64
C HIS A 204 -1.16 -27.82 -51.10
N ARG A 205 -0.81 -28.04 -49.82
CA ARG A 205 -0.99 -29.33 -49.13
C ARG A 205 -2.46 -29.73 -49.03
N PHE A 206 -3.35 -28.77 -48.84
CA PHE A 206 -4.80 -28.98 -48.82
C PHE A 206 -5.32 -29.35 -50.22
N THR A 207 -4.89 -28.66 -51.28
CA THR A 207 -5.31 -28.97 -52.66
C THR A 207 -4.82 -30.34 -53.14
N ASP A 208 -3.58 -30.71 -52.80
CA ASP A 208 -3.03 -32.03 -53.15
C ASP A 208 -3.84 -33.14 -52.52
N ARG A 209 -4.12 -33.04 -51.21
CA ARG A 209 -4.92 -34.03 -50.46
C ARG A 209 -6.38 -34.09 -50.92
N LEU A 210 -6.96 -32.97 -51.34
CA LEU A 210 -8.27 -32.95 -52.00
C LEU A 210 -8.23 -33.68 -53.34
N SER A 211 -7.20 -33.45 -54.16
CA SER A 211 -7.06 -34.08 -55.47
C SER A 211 -6.94 -35.61 -55.37
N ASP A 212 -6.23 -36.11 -54.36
CA ASP A 212 -6.11 -37.55 -54.08
C ASP A 212 -7.39 -38.15 -53.51
N GLY A 213 -8.11 -37.41 -52.66
CA GLY A 213 -9.46 -37.78 -52.23
C GLY A 213 -10.42 -37.94 -53.42
N VAL A 214 -10.41 -36.99 -54.36
CA VAL A 214 -11.22 -37.04 -55.59
C VAL A 214 -10.81 -38.18 -56.52
N ARG A 215 -9.50 -38.47 -56.67
CA ARG A 215 -9.02 -39.64 -57.42
C ARG A 215 -9.50 -40.94 -56.78
N THR A 216 -9.42 -41.05 -55.45
CA THR A 216 -9.87 -42.23 -54.69
C THR A 216 -11.38 -42.44 -54.81
N LEU A 217 -12.18 -41.37 -54.75
CA LEU A 217 -13.62 -41.42 -54.99
C LEU A 217 -13.98 -41.84 -56.43
N ARG A 218 -13.19 -41.41 -57.43
CA ARG A 218 -13.41 -41.79 -58.83
C ARG A 218 -13.00 -43.24 -59.13
N GLY A 219 -11.97 -43.77 -58.47
CA GLY A 219 -11.57 -45.17 -58.57
C GLY A 219 -12.42 -46.14 -57.74
N GLY A 220 -13.02 -45.67 -56.63
CA GLY A 220 -13.77 -46.48 -55.67
C GLY A 220 -15.25 -46.74 -56.01
N LEU A 221 -15.68 -46.54 -57.26
CA LEU A 221 -17.11 -46.56 -57.63
C LEU A 221 -17.78 -47.96 -57.66
N MET A 222 -17.11 -49.00 -57.14
CA MET A 222 -17.61 -50.39 -57.13
C MET A 222 -17.39 -51.10 -55.77
N GLY A 223 -17.51 -50.38 -54.66
CA GLY A 223 -17.39 -50.94 -53.30
C GLY A 223 -18.36 -50.32 -52.29
N LYS A 224 -18.79 -51.12 -51.29
CA LYS A 224 -19.68 -50.72 -50.18
C LYS A 224 -19.21 -49.48 -49.39
N THR A 225 -17.91 -49.17 -49.44
CA THR A 225 -17.27 -48.02 -48.79
C THR A 225 -17.79 -46.66 -49.26
N THR A 226 -18.18 -46.54 -50.53
CA THR A 226 -18.66 -45.27 -51.11
C THR A 226 -19.99 -44.84 -50.49
N VAL A 227 -20.84 -45.80 -50.10
CA VAL A 227 -22.11 -45.51 -49.39
C VAL A 227 -21.84 -44.88 -48.02
N PHE A 228 -20.91 -45.43 -47.24
CA PHE A 228 -20.54 -44.85 -45.93
C PHE A 228 -19.95 -43.45 -46.05
N PHE A 229 -19.12 -43.19 -47.07
CA PHE A 229 -18.52 -41.88 -47.29
C PHE A 229 -19.57 -40.83 -47.65
N VAL A 230 -20.50 -41.14 -48.56
CA VAL A 230 -21.61 -40.25 -48.92
C VAL A 230 -22.55 -40.02 -47.73
N LEU A 231 -22.88 -41.06 -46.97
CA LEU A 231 -23.75 -40.95 -45.79
C LEU A 231 -23.10 -40.08 -44.70
N SER A 232 -21.80 -40.21 -44.47
CA SER A 232 -21.03 -39.32 -43.58
C SER A 232 -21.00 -37.87 -44.07
N LEU A 233 -20.91 -37.63 -45.38
CA LEU A 233 -20.88 -36.28 -45.96
C LEU A 233 -22.26 -35.61 -45.85
N VAL A 234 -23.34 -36.37 -46.10
CA VAL A 234 -24.73 -35.92 -45.93
C VAL A 234 -25.02 -35.63 -44.45
N LEU A 235 -24.58 -36.48 -43.52
CA LEU A 235 -24.73 -36.26 -42.08
C LEU A 235 -24.01 -34.99 -41.61
N CYS A 236 -22.76 -34.79 -42.06
CA CYS A 236 -21.99 -33.60 -41.73
C CYS A 236 -22.63 -32.32 -42.32
N GLY A 237 -23.09 -32.38 -43.57
CA GLY A 237 -23.86 -31.30 -44.19
C GLY A 237 -25.14 -30.98 -43.43
N PHE A 238 -25.92 -31.99 -43.00
CA PHE A 238 -27.15 -31.82 -42.25
C PHE A 238 -26.93 -31.20 -40.86
N LEU A 239 -25.79 -31.46 -40.22
CA LEU A 239 -25.41 -30.83 -38.94
C LEU A 239 -24.97 -29.37 -39.09
N VAL A 240 -24.26 -29.01 -40.16
CA VAL A 240 -23.73 -27.66 -40.38
C VAL A 240 -24.79 -26.72 -40.99
N PHE A 241 -25.65 -27.23 -41.87
CA PHE A 241 -26.69 -26.45 -42.57
C PHE A 241 -27.60 -25.61 -41.66
N PRO A 242 -28.20 -26.13 -40.55
CA PRO A 242 -29.05 -25.32 -39.69
C PRO A 242 -28.30 -24.17 -39.01
N GLY A 243 -27.04 -24.37 -38.60
CA GLY A 243 -26.23 -23.32 -37.99
C GLY A 243 -25.96 -22.14 -38.93
N VAL A 244 -25.57 -22.46 -40.17
CA VAL A 244 -25.32 -21.44 -41.22
C VAL A 244 -26.61 -20.77 -41.68
N TYR A 245 -27.72 -21.51 -41.80
CA TYR A 245 -29.02 -20.99 -42.20
C TYR A 245 -29.62 -20.05 -41.15
N LEU A 246 -29.53 -20.39 -39.86
CA LEU A 246 -29.98 -19.53 -38.75
C LEU A 246 -29.12 -18.25 -38.65
N ALA A 247 -27.79 -18.36 -38.73
CA ALA A 247 -26.90 -17.19 -38.74
C ALA A 247 -27.23 -16.23 -39.90
N GLY A 248 -27.43 -16.76 -41.11
CA GLY A 248 -27.81 -15.98 -42.29
C GLY A 248 -29.24 -15.41 -42.27
N MET A 249 -30.10 -15.87 -41.35
CA MET A 249 -31.46 -15.33 -41.16
C MET A 249 -31.48 -14.20 -40.13
N PHE A 250 -30.81 -14.36 -38.98
CA PHE A 250 -30.77 -13.34 -37.94
C PHE A 250 -29.89 -12.14 -38.30
N GLY A 251 -28.78 -12.35 -39.03
CA GLY A 251 -27.88 -11.25 -39.44
C GLY A 251 -28.54 -10.18 -40.32
N ARG A 252 -29.58 -10.54 -41.09
CA ARG A 252 -30.29 -9.60 -42.00
C ARG A 252 -31.36 -8.73 -41.33
N ARG A 253 -31.77 -9.01 -40.09
CA ARG A 253 -32.77 -8.20 -39.35
C ARG A 253 -32.16 -7.12 -38.45
N ILE A 254 -30.86 -7.20 -38.17
CA ILE A 254 -30.16 -6.24 -37.31
C ILE A 254 -29.57 -5.08 -38.15
N ALA A 255 -29.17 -5.35 -39.39
CA ALA A 255 -28.63 -4.36 -40.34
C ALA A 255 -29.68 -3.38 -40.93
N SER A 256 -30.93 -3.41 -40.48
CA SER A 256 -32.00 -2.48 -40.91
C SER A 256 -32.57 -1.66 -39.74
N ARG A 257 -31.80 -1.50 -38.66
CA ARG A 257 -32.13 -0.68 -37.48
C ARG A 257 -30.93 0.13 -36.93
N PHE A 258 -29.89 0.28 -37.74
CA PHE A 258 -28.83 1.28 -37.64
C PHE A 258 -28.73 2.00 -38.97
#